data_AF-A0A8T4MQD8-F1
#
_entry.id   AF-A0A8T4MQD8-F1
#
_cell.length_a   1.000
_cell.length_b   1.000
_cell.length_c   1.000
_cell.angle_alpha   90.00
_cell.angle_beta   90.00
_cell.angle_gamma   90.00
#
_symmetry.space_group_name_H-M   'P 1'
#
loop_
_entity.id
_entity.type
_entity.pdbx_description
1 polymer ?
#
loop_
_entity_poly.entity_id
_entity_poly.type
_entity_poly.pdbx_seq_one_letter_code
_entity_poly.pdbx_strand_id
1 'polypeptide(L)' 'MDKVVHFEIPYDNVEEAKSFYEKVFGWKIQSIPEMNYNIVHTVNVDEQQMPTENRSYQWRNVQMRQQLL' A
#
# COMPACT_ATOMS: atom_id res chain seq x y z
N MET A 1 18.81 -3.60 10.08
CA MET A 1 18.45 -3.51 8.66
C MET A 1 17.20 -2.67 8.59
N ASP A 2 17.33 -1.44 8.10
CA ASP A 2 16.22 -0.50 8.06
C ASP A 2 15.15 -1.04 7.11
N LYS A 3 13.92 -1.09 7.59
CA LYS A 3 12.79 -1.54 6.78
C LYS A 3 12.28 -0.38 5.96
N VAL A 4 11.85 -0.65 4.73
CA VAL A 4 11.19 0.35 3.88
C VAL A 4 9.90 0.80 4.57
N VAL A 5 9.78 2.09 4.84
CA VAL A 5 8.63 2.71 5.54
C VAL A 5 7.62 3.34 4.56
N HIS A 6 8.11 3.90 3.46
CA HIS A 6 7.27 4.54 2.46
C HIS A 6 8.01 4.55 1.13
N PHE A 7 7.31 4.18 0.06
CA PHE A 7 7.79 4.36 -1.31
C PHE A 7 6.59 4.58 -2.22
N GLU A 8 6.85 5.25 -3.34
CA GLU A 8 5.84 5.50 -4.36
C GLU A 8 5.97 4.49 -5.49
N ILE A 9 4.84 3.97 -5.96
CA ILE A 9 4.74 3.16 -7.16
C ILE A 9 4.04 4.00 -8.23
N PRO A 10 4.74 4.41 -9.31
CA PRO A 10 4.10 5.06 -10.43
C PRO A 10 3.25 4.06 -11.21
N TYR A 11 2.13 4.52 -11.75
CA TYR A 11 1.27 3.72 -12.61
C TYR A 11 0.53 4.62 -13.60
N ASP A 12 0.24 4.07 -14.77
CA ASP A 12 -0.61 4.73 -15.78
C ASP A 12 -2.10 4.43 -15.50
N ASN A 13 -2.41 3.15 -15.24
CA ASN A 13 -3.75 2.67 -14.90
C ASN A 13 -3.78 2.07 -13.48
N VAL A 14 -4.59 2.66 -12.60
CA VAL A 14 -4.69 2.26 -11.19
C VAL A 14 -5.33 0.88 -11.00
N GLU A 15 -6.27 0.48 -11.85
CA GLU A 15 -6.98 -0.80 -11.71
C GLU A 15 -6.08 -1.97 -12.09
N GLU A 16 -5.32 -1.81 -13.17
CA GLU A 16 -4.32 -2.80 -13.60
C GLU A 16 -3.20 -2.95 -12.58
N ALA A 17 -2.69 -1.82 -12.06
CA ALA A 17 -1.67 -1.83 -11.02
C ALA A 17 -2.18 -2.57 -9.77
N LYS A 18 -3.36 -2.21 -9.27
CA LYS A 18 -3.97 -2.87 -8.11
C LYS A 18 -4.09 -4.38 -8.32
N SER A 19 -4.70 -4.80 -9.43
CA SER A 19 -4.90 -6.22 -9.73
C SER A 19 -3.59 -6.99 -9.79
N PHE A 20 -2.54 -6.39 -10.38
CA PHE A 20 -1.21 -6.99 -10.42
C PHE A 20 -0.62 -7.19 -9.02
N TYR A 21 -0.57 -6.13 -8.21
CA TYR A 21 0.06 -6.18 -6.88
C TYR A 21 -0.73 -7.04 -5.89
N GLU A 22 -2.07 -7.04 -5.96
CA GLU A 22 -2.93 -7.95 -5.22
C GLU A 22 -2.64 -9.42 -5.59
N LYS A 23 -2.51 -9.73 -6.89
CA LYS A 23 -2.28 -11.10 -7.36
C LYS A 23 -0.87 -11.61 -7.06
N VAL A 24 0.15 -10.78 -7.25
CA VAL A 24 1.56 -11.19 -7.12
C VAL A 24 1.99 -11.25 -5.67
N PHE A 25 1.56 -10.27 -4.85
CA PHE A 25 2.04 -10.14 -3.48
C PHE A 25 0.98 -10.44 -2.41
N GLY A 26 -0.28 -10.64 -2.81
CA GLY A 26 -1.39 -10.82 -1.85
C GLY A 26 -1.66 -9.57 -1.02
N TRP A 27 -1.22 -8.40 -1.49
CA TRP A 27 -1.42 -7.14 -0.78
C TRP A 27 -2.90 -6.76 -0.77
N LYS A 28 -3.33 -6.06 0.29
CA LYS A 28 -4.63 -5.40 0.30
C LYS A 28 -4.44 -3.94 -0.04
N ILE A 29 -5.13 -3.47 -1.07
CA ILE A 29 -5.02 -2.09 -1.52
C ILE A 29 -6.35 -1.38 -1.30
N GLN A 30 -6.32 -0.37 -0.44
CA GLN A 30 -7.48 0.46 -0.14
C GLN A 30 -7.31 1.82 -0.79
N SER A 31 -8.28 2.21 -1.62
CA SER A 31 -8.34 3.58 -2.15
C SER A 31 -8.91 4.53 -1.12
N ILE A 32 -8.29 5.70 -1.00
CA ILE A 32 -8.82 6.87 -0.29
C ILE A 32 -9.06 7.96 -1.34
N PRO A 33 -10.25 8.00 -1.96
CA PRO A 33 -10.56 8.94 -3.03
C PRO A 33 -10.36 10.41 -2.63
N GLU A 34 -10.66 10.75 -1.38
CA GLU A 34 -10.56 12.11 -0.83
C GLU A 34 -9.14 12.67 -0.87
N MET A 35 -8.13 11.78 -0.80
CA MET A 35 -6.73 12.18 -0.83
C MET A 35 -6.03 11.78 -2.15
N ASN A 36 -6.73 11.15 -3.08
CA ASN A 36 -6.16 10.60 -4.32
C ASN A 36 -4.95 9.68 -4.08
N TYR A 37 -5.01 8.88 -3.01
CA TYR A 37 -3.98 7.92 -2.62
C TYR A 37 -4.56 6.52 -2.49
N ASN A 38 -3.69 5.54 -2.68
CA ASN A 38 -3.98 4.16 -2.34
C ASN A 38 -3.06 3.73 -1.21
N ILE A 39 -3.66 3.28 -0.10
CA ILE A 39 -2.93 2.63 0.99
C ILE A 39 -2.78 1.16 0.64
N VAL A 40 -1.56 0.67 0.73
CA VAL A 40 -1.23 -0.74 0.53
C VAL A 40 -0.81 -1.33 1.86
N HIS A 41 -1.53 -2.37 2.30
CA HIS A 41 -1.14 -3.19 3.43
C HIS A 41 -0.28 -4.35 2.95
N THR A 42 1.00 -4.30 3.33
CA THR A 42 2.00 -5.34 3.00
C THR A 42 2.06 -6.46 4.03
N VAL A 43 1.33 -6.32 5.14
CA VAL A 43 1.16 -7.29 6.23
C VAL A 43 -0.27 -7.21 6.76
N ASN A 44 -0.70 -8.21 7.51
CA ASN A 44 -2.01 -8.18 8.15
C ASN A 44 -2.09 -7.04 9.18
N VAL A 45 -3.23 -6.36 9.19
CA VAL A 45 -3.57 -5.29 10.13
C VAL A 45 -4.80 -5.68 10.96
N ASP A 46 -4.91 -5.14 12.16
CA ASP A 46 -6.08 -5.25 13.02
C ASP A 46 -7.15 -4.19 12.68
N GLU A 47 -8.22 -4.15 13.48
CA GLU A 47 -9.33 -3.19 13.31
C GLU A 47 -8.90 -1.73 13.43
N GLN A 48 -7.80 -1.45 14.13
CA GLN A 48 -7.22 -0.13 14.33
C GLN A 48 -6.18 0.23 13.25
N GLN A 49 -6.10 -0.58 12.19
CA GLN A 49 -5.13 -0.46 11.10
C GLN A 49 -3.67 -0.64 11.56
N MET A 50 -3.47 -1.33 12.69
CA MET A 50 -2.14 -1.63 13.23
C MET A 50 -1.63 -2.96 12.69
N PRO A 51 -0.36 -3.07 12.25
CA PRO A 51 0.22 -4.34 11.90
C PRO A 51 0.17 -5.35 13.05
N THR A 52 -0.34 -6.56 12.78
CA THR A 52 -0.46 -7.62 13.81
C THR A 52 0.86 -8.36 14.08
N GLU A 53 1.85 -8.18 13.21
CA GLU A 53 3.19 -8.75 13.40
C GLU A 53 4.05 -7.83 14.29
N ASN A 54 4.59 -8.38 15.38
CA ASN A 54 5.32 -7.69 16.47
C ASN A 54 6.60 -6.94 16.04
N ARG A 55 6.98 -6.97 14.76
CA ARG A 55 8.18 -6.29 14.21
C ARG A 55 7.87 -5.38 13.02
N SER A 56 6.61 -5.06 12.80
CA SER A 56 6.17 -4.06 11.83
C SER A 56 5.76 -2.81 12.58
N TYR A 57 6.65 -1.82 12.60
CA TYR A 57 6.29 -0.49 13.05
C TYR A 57 5.14 0.05 12.19
N GLN A 58 4.31 0.88 12.83
CA GLN A 58 3.06 1.51 12.38
C GLN A 58 3.02 2.09 10.95
N TRP A 59 4.16 2.19 10.29
CA TRP A 59 4.40 2.98 9.07
C TRP A 59 4.90 2.10 7.93
N ARG A 60 4.25 0.97 7.61
CA ARG A 60 4.55 0.15 6.42
C ARG A 60 3.48 0.33 5.34
N ASN A 61 3.13 1.59 5.07
CA ASN A 61 2.13 1.95 4.08
C ASN A 61 2.85 2.30 2.78
N VAL A 62 2.61 1.52 1.73
CA VAL A 62 3.02 1.91 0.38
C VAL A 62 1.94 2.82 -0.17
N GLN A 63 2.34 3.96 -0.74
CA GLN A 63 1.45 4.86 -1.42
C GLN A 63 1.60 4.61 -2.92
N MET A 64 0.52 4.22 -3.59
CA MET A 64 0.50 4.29 -5.05
C MET A 64 -0.02 5.66 -5.45
N ARG A 65 0.76 6.39 -6.26
CA ARG A 65 0.40 7.70 -6.77
C ARG A 65 0.40 7.67 -8.29
N GLN A 66 -0.71 8.11 -8.91
CA GLN A 66 -0.75 8.30 -10.35
C GLN A 66 0.14 9.49 -10.70
N GLN A 67 1.18 9.26 -11.50
CA GLN A 67 1.93 10.38 -12.07
C GLN A 67 1.10 10.93 -13.22
N LEU A 68 0.61 12.15 -13.04
CA LEU A 68 0.10 12.96 -14.15
C LEU A 68 1.33 13.43 -14.94
N LEU A 69 1.48 12.94 -16.18
CA LEU A 69 2.40 13.51 -17.17
C LEU A 69 1.92 14.89 -17.62
#